data_AF-A0AAQ3KP07-F1
#
_entry.id   AF-A0AAQ3KP07-F1
#
_cell.length_a   1.000
_cell.length_b   1.000
_cell.length_c   1.000
_cell.angle_alpha   90.00
_cell.angle_beta   90.00
_cell.angle_gamma   90.00
#
_symmetry.space_group_name_H-M   'P 1'
#
loop_
_entity.id
_entity.type
_entity.pdbx_description
1 polymer ?
#
loop_
_entity_poly.entity_id
_entity_poly.type
_entity_poly.pdbx_seq_one_letter_code
_entity_poly.pdbx_strand_id
1 'polypeptide(L)'
;MDGSSSLSAAATATHNRPSCAACKFQHRRCMPDCILAPFFPASEQQKFLKAHCLFGVKNMQKQLQALDPEHNAEAMKTMIYEAEVRHIDPVGGCRRIILDLESKLQRTTPCRTRLHEHETDRTSRASASHAGGEYAPCHRCSATSGAELDMFGYHSIGHRR
;
A
#
# COMPACT_ATOMS: atom_id res chain seq x y z
N MET A 1 -30.88 -40.69 -24.38
CA MET A 1 -30.63 -40.87 -22.95
C MET A 1 -29.36 -40.15 -22.52
N ASP A 2 -29.23 -38.84 -22.32
CA ASP A 2 -29.86 -37.63 -22.81
C ASP A 2 -28.78 -36.55 -22.69
N GLY A 3 -28.61 -35.74 -23.73
CA GLY A 3 -27.78 -34.54 -23.65
C GLY A 3 -28.46 -33.52 -22.73
N SER A 4 -27.68 -32.83 -21.91
CA SER A 4 -28.10 -31.61 -21.23
C SER A 4 -26.91 -30.70 -21.01
N SER A 5 -26.68 -29.87 -22.03
CA SER A 5 -25.95 -28.62 -21.94
C SER A 5 -26.70 -27.67 -21.02
N SER A 6 -26.21 -27.47 -19.80
CA SER A 6 -26.70 -26.41 -18.92
C SER A 6 -26.01 -25.10 -19.30
N LEU A 7 -26.42 -24.51 -20.42
CA LEU A 7 -26.22 -23.08 -20.66
C LEU A 7 -27.19 -22.35 -19.73
N SER A 8 -26.72 -22.03 -18.52
CA SER A 8 -27.42 -21.14 -17.61
C SER A 8 -27.46 -19.76 -18.26
N ALA A 9 -28.57 -19.49 -18.95
CA ALA A 9 -28.97 -18.17 -19.38
C ALA A 9 -28.96 -17.26 -18.14
N ALA A 10 -27.92 -16.44 -18.02
CA ALA A 10 -27.89 -15.36 -17.06
C ALA A 10 -29.02 -14.40 -17.45
N ALA A 11 -30.14 -14.58 -16.76
CA ALA A 11 -31.32 -13.77 -16.88
C ALA A 11 -30.91 -12.29 -16.91
N THR A 12 -31.24 -11.62 -18.01
CA THR A 12 -31.26 -10.17 -18.07
C THR A 12 -32.29 -9.67 -17.07
N ALA A 13 -31.88 -9.55 -15.82
CA ALA A 13 -32.59 -8.75 -14.85
C ALA A 13 -32.47 -7.30 -15.33
N THR A 14 -33.49 -6.83 -16.06
CA THR A 14 -33.86 -5.41 -16.07
C THR A 14 -34.36 -5.03 -14.67
N HIS A 15 -33.47 -5.16 -13.69
CA HIS A 15 -33.58 -4.37 -12.48
C HIS A 15 -33.48 -2.92 -12.91
N ASN A 16 -34.38 -2.10 -12.39
CA ASN A 16 -34.29 -0.64 -12.42
C ASN A 16 -32.96 -0.23 -11.78
N ARG A 17 -31.86 -0.31 -12.53
CA ARG A 17 -30.52 -0.12 -12.01
C ARG A 17 -30.43 1.35 -11.62
N PRO A 18 -30.21 1.66 -10.34
CA PRO A 18 -30.19 3.04 -9.90
C PRO A 18 -29.11 3.78 -10.70
N SER A 19 -29.48 4.97 -11.19
CA SER A 19 -28.53 5.83 -11.90
C SER A 19 -27.32 6.11 -11.01
N CYS A 20 -26.10 5.99 -11.55
CA CYS A 20 -24.91 6.39 -10.82
C CYS A 20 -24.97 7.87 -10.44
N ALA A 21 -24.20 8.28 -9.44
CA ALA A 21 -24.24 9.65 -8.93
C ALA A 21 -23.92 10.69 -10.02
N ALA A 22 -23.00 10.38 -10.93
CA ALA A 22 -22.62 11.26 -12.04
C ALA A 22 -23.77 11.49 -13.03
N CYS A 23 -24.48 10.42 -13.44
CA CYS A 23 -25.60 10.51 -14.38
C CYS A 23 -26.81 11.17 -13.73
N LYS A 24 -27.03 10.91 -12.43
CA LYS A 24 -28.09 11.56 -11.63
C LYS A 24 -27.85 13.07 -11.56
N PHE A 25 -26.61 13.50 -11.31
CA PHE A 25 -26.24 14.93 -11.30
C PHE A 25 -26.42 15.61 -12.66
N GLN A 26 -26.16 14.90 -13.75
CA GLN A 26 -26.33 15.42 -15.11
C GLN A 26 -27.77 15.32 -15.64
N HIS A 27 -28.72 14.84 -14.83
CA HIS A 27 -30.12 14.63 -15.23
C HIS A 27 -30.27 13.78 -16.50
N ARG A 28 -29.40 12.78 -16.70
CA ARG A 28 -29.39 11.90 -17.88
C ARG A 28 -29.53 10.43 -17.50
N ARG A 29 -30.02 9.60 -18.42
CA ARG A 29 -30.10 8.15 -18.21
C ARG A 29 -28.71 7.54 -18.08
N CYS A 30 -28.51 6.69 -17.07
CA CYS A 30 -27.26 5.96 -16.89
C CYS A 30 -27.23 4.73 -17.80
N MET A 31 -26.34 4.75 -18.80
CA MET A 31 -26.12 3.62 -19.70
C MET A 31 -25.35 2.47 -19.03
N PRO A 32 -25.51 1.21 -19.49
CA PRO A 32 -24.80 0.05 -18.94
C PRO A 32 -23.27 0.19 -19.01
N ASP A 33 -22.77 0.88 -20.03
CA ASP A 33 -21.36 1.15 -20.37
C ASP A 33 -20.80 2.44 -19.75
N CYS A 34 -21.52 3.07 -18.81
CA CYS A 34 -21.07 4.32 -18.20
C CYS A 34 -19.76 4.13 -17.44
N ILE A 35 -18.67 4.73 -17.94
CA ILE A 35 -17.32 4.63 -17.35
C ILE A 35 -17.21 5.17 -15.91
N LEU A 36 -18.12 6.03 -15.49
CA LEU A 36 -18.15 6.59 -14.13
C LEU A 36 -19.01 5.77 -13.16
N ALA A 37 -19.84 4.86 -13.66
CA ALA A 37 -20.77 4.10 -12.82
C ALA A 37 -20.10 3.17 -11.79
N PRO A 38 -18.99 2.47 -12.12
CA PRO A 38 -18.30 1.63 -11.14
C PRO A 38 -17.71 2.40 -9.95
N PHE A 39 -17.37 3.68 -10.17
CA PHE A 39 -16.65 4.49 -9.19
C PHE A 39 -17.54 5.41 -8.36
N PHE A 40 -18.71 5.78 -8.89
CA PHE A 40 -19.65 6.68 -8.25
C PHE A 40 -21.05 6.05 -8.14
N PRO A 41 -21.23 5.05 -7.25
CA PRO A 41 -22.54 4.47 -7.01
C PRO A 41 -23.53 5.53 -6.48
N ALA A 42 -24.83 5.24 -6.56
CA ALA A 42 -25.88 6.19 -6.18
C ALA A 42 -25.81 6.63 -4.70
N SER A 43 -25.24 5.79 -3.82
CA SER A 43 -25.04 6.08 -2.39
C SER A 43 -23.95 7.13 -2.13
N GLU A 44 -22.98 7.26 -3.02
CA GLU A 44 -21.79 8.10 -2.82
C GLU A 44 -21.87 9.44 -3.55
N GLN A 45 -23.05 10.08 -3.50
CA GLN A 45 -23.29 11.33 -4.22
C GLN A 45 -22.36 12.47 -3.76
N GLN A 46 -22.03 12.54 -2.47
CA GLN A 46 -21.11 13.55 -1.94
C GLN A 46 -19.67 13.37 -2.46
N LYS A 47 -19.21 12.12 -2.60
CA LYS A 47 -17.90 11.81 -3.17
C LYS A 47 -17.82 12.29 -4.61
N PHE A 48 -18.87 12.05 -5.40
CA PHE A 48 -18.97 12.57 -6.76
C PHE A 48 -18.95 14.10 -6.81
N LEU A 49 -19.68 14.79 -5.93
CA LEU A 49 -19.72 16.26 -5.93
C LEU A 49 -18.35 16.89 -5.66
N LYS A 50 -17.55 16.30 -4.75
CA LYS A 50 -16.17 16.74 -4.51
C LYS A 50 -15.29 16.56 -5.74
N ALA A 51 -15.30 15.37 -6.33
CA ALA A 51 -14.55 15.07 -7.56
C ALA A 51 -14.98 15.96 -8.73
N HIS A 52 -16.29 16.20 -8.86
CA HIS A 52 -16.85 17.10 -9.86
C HIS A 52 -16.39 18.55 -9.67
N CYS A 53 -16.37 19.05 -8.43
CA CYS A 53 -15.94 20.41 -8.14
C CYS A 53 -14.48 20.65 -8.57
N LEU A 54 -13.59 19.68 -8.34
CA LEU A 54 -12.18 19.81 -8.66
C LEU A 54 -11.85 19.54 -10.14
N PHE A 55 -12.37 18.44 -10.69
CA PHE A 55 -11.99 18.01 -12.04
C PHE A 55 -13.09 18.30 -13.07
N GLY A 56 -14.35 18.19 -12.68
CA GLY A 56 -15.49 18.20 -13.61
C GLY A 56 -15.64 16.87 -14.36
N VAL A 57 -16.87 16.60 -14.84
CA VAL A 57 -17.19 15.31 -15.50
C VAL A 57 -16.33 15.09 -16.74
N LYS A 58 -16.21 16.08 -17.62
CA LYS A 58 -15.51 15.94 -18.89
C LYS A 58 -14.03 15.60 -18.70
N ASN A 59 -13.36 16.23 -17.74
CA ASN A 59 -11.94 15.96 -17.49
C ASN A 59 -11.72 14.58 -16.87
N MET A 60 -12.59 14.16 -15.93
CA MET A 60 -12.57 12.79 -15.41
C MET A 60 -12.68 11.77 -16.55
N GLN A 61 -13.66 11.94 -17.45
CA GLN A 61 -13.86 11.04 -18.58
C GLN A 61 -12.65 11.06 -19.53
N LYS A 62 -12.12 12.24 -19.86
CA LYS A 62 -10.96 12.41 -20.73
C LYS A 62 -9.72 11.72 -20.16
N GLN A 63 -9.48 11.84 -18.85
CA GLN A 63 -8.34 11.18 -18.20
C GLN A 63 -8.48 9.66 -18.22
N LEU A 64 -9.66 9.12 -17.88
CA LEU A 64 -9.90 7.67 -17.93
C LEU A 64 -9.85 7.08 -19.34
N GLN A 65 -10.22 7.86 -20.36
CA GLN A 65 -10.15 7.43 -21.76
C GLN A 65 -8.71 7.45 -22.32
N ALA A 66 -7.82 8.22 -21.71
CA ALA A 66 -6.42 8.30 -22.12
C ALA A 66 -5.55 7.20 -21.47
N LEU A 67 -6.07 6.48 -20.48
CA LEU A 67 -5.38 5.42 -19.76
C LEU A 67 -5.85 4.05 -20.22
N ASP A 68 -5.00 3.03 -20.04
CA ASP A 68 -5.43 1.65 -20.18
C ASP A 68 -6.51 1.30 -19.14
N PRO A 69 -7.50 0.45 -19.50
CA PRO A 69 -8.61 0.10 -18.59
C PRO A 69 -8.18 -0.44 -17.23
N GLU A 70 -7.01 -1.09 -17.14
CA GLU A 70 -6.43 -1.60 -15.90
C GLU A 70 -6.08 -0.48 -14.91
N HIS A 71 -5.59 0.66 -15.41
CA HIS A 71 -5.17 1.80 -14.60
C HIS A 71 -6.33 2.70 -14.19
N ASN A 72 -7.51 2.56 -14.82
CA ASN A 72 -8.67 3.41 -14.54
C ASN A 72 -9.13 3.33 -13.09
N ALA A 73 -9.03 2.14 -12.47
CA ALA A 73 -9.41 1.98 -11.08
C ALA A 73 -8.49 2.77 -10.15
N GLU A 74 -7.18 2.74 -10.38
CA GLU A 74 -6.23 3.46 -9.53
C GLU A 74 -6.28 4.97 -9.79
N ALA A 75 -6.34 5.38 -11.06
CA ALA A 75 -6.48 6.78 -11.42
C ALA A 75 -7.72 7.42 -10.77
N MET A 76 -8.88 6.74 -10.83
CA MET A 76 -10.09 7.27 -10.23
C MET A 76 -10.00 7.35 -8.70
N LYS A 77 -9.36 6.38 -8.03
CA LYS A 77 -9.10 6.48 -6.58
C LYS A 77 -8.24 7.71 -6.25
N THR A 78 -7.19 7.96 -7.03
CA THR A 78 -6.33 9.14 -6.85
C THR A 78 -7.11 10.43 -7.05
N MET A 79 -7.91 10.54 -8.11
CA MET A 79 -8.75 11.71 -8.35
C MET A 79 -9.73 11.96 -7.21
N ILE A 80 -10.40 10.91 -6.73
CA ILE A 80 -11.32 11.01 -5.58
C ILE A 80 -10.58 11.50 -4.35
N TYR A 81 -9.43 10.92 -4.04
CA TYR A 81 -8.62 11.30 -2.89
C TYR A 81 -8.17 12.77 -2.96
N GLU A 82 -7.65 13.20 -4.11
CA GLU A 82 -7.23 14.59 -4.31
C GLU A 82 -8.39 15.58 -4.11
N ALA A 83 -9.57 15.24 -4.62
CA ALA A 83 -10.76 16.05 -4.45
C ALA A 83 -11.26 16.10 -3.00
N GLU A 84 -11.18 14.98 -2.27
CA GLU A 84 -11.53 14.93 -0.85
C GLU A 84 -10.58 15.77 0.00
N VAL A 85 -9.27 15.63 -0.23
CA VAL A 85 -8.27 16.43 0.48
C VAL A 85 -8.43 17.90 0.16
N ARG A 86 -8.65 18.27 -1.12
CA ARG A 86 -8.83 19.67 -1.51
C ARG A 86 -10.15 20.27 -1.02
N HIS A 87 -11.17 19.45 -0.76
CA HIS A 87 -12.37 19.91 -0.08
C HIS A 87 -12.10 20.28 1.39
N ILE A 88 -11.17 19.59 2.06
CA ILE A 88 -10.77 19.84 3.46
C ILE A 88 -9.79 21.02 3.54
N ASP A 89 -8.80 21.07 2.65
CA ASP A 89 -7.82 22.16 2.53
C ASP A 89 -7.88 22.75 1.10
N PRO A 90 -8.72 23.78 0.87
CA PRO A 90 -8.89 24.40 -0.44
C PRO A 90 -7.63 25.05 -1.01
N VAL A 91 -6.70 25.46 -0.16
CA VAL A 91 -5.49 26.19 -0.54
C VAL A 91 -4.32 25.21 -0.75
N GLY A 92 -4.07 24.34 0.22
CA GLY A 92 -2.93 23.43 0.21
C GLY A 92 -3.21 22.07 -0.40
N GLY A 93 -4.43 21.54 -0.28
CA GLY A 93 -4.83 20.23 -0.79
C GLY A 93 -3.81 19.11 -0.53
N CYS A 94 -3.62 18.24 -1.52
CA CYS A 94 -2.60 17.17 -1.46
C CYS A 94 -1.17 17.72 -1.41
N ARG A 95 -0.91 18.94 -1.92
CA ARG A 95 0.41 19.56 -1.89
C ARG A 95 0.89 19.83 -0.46
N ARG A 96 0.01 20.24 0.46
CA ARG A 96 0.37 20.40 1.88
C ARG A 96 0.87 19.10 2.48
N ILE A 97 0.17 18.00 2.21
CA ILE A 97 0.52 16.66 2.71
C ILE A 97 1.89 16.24 2.19
N ILE A 98 2.16 16.46 0.89
CA ILE A 98 3.46 16.16 0.28
C ILE A 98 4.58 16.94 0.98
N LEU A 99 4.42 18.25 1.17
CA LEU A 99 5.43 19.09 1.83
C LEU A 99 5.69 18.65 3.28
N ASP A 100 4.65 18.27 4.01
CA ASP A 100 4.77 17.79 5.38
C ASP A 100 5.53 16.46 5.43
N LEU A 101 5.26 15.55 4.48
CA LEU A 101 5.96 14.28 4.35
C LEU A 101 7.43 14.47 3.96
N GLU A 102 7.71 15.32 2.97
CA GLU A 102 9.07 15.67 2.56
C GLU A 102 9.86 16.28 3.74
N SER A 103 9.25 17.18 4.50
CA SER A 103 9.86 17.77 5.69
C SER A 103 10.16 16.71 6.77
N LYS A 104 9.29 15.71 6.94
CA LYS A 104 9.52 14.58 7.85
C LYS A 104 10.67 13.70 7.36
N LEU A 105 10.74 13.41 6.06
CA LEU A 105 11.85 12.67 5.47
C LEU A 105 13.18 13.41 5.67
N GLN A 106 13.21 14.72 5.45
CA GLN A 106 14.41 15.54 5.65
C GLN A 106 14.91 15.50 7.11
N ARG A 107 14.01 15.49 8.09
CA ARG A 107 14.38 15.39 9.51
C ARG A 107 14.84 13.99 9.92
N THR A 108 14.21 12.94 9.39
CA THR A 108 14.45 11.56 9.84
C THR A 108 15.60 10.88 9.10
N THR A 109 15.77 11.16 7.80
CA THR A 109 16.76 10.47 6.94
C THR A 109 18.19 10.58 7.48
N PRO A 110 18.69 11.75 7.95
CA PRO A 110 20.06 11.84 8.45
C PRO A 110 20.34 10.92 9.64
N CYS A 111 19.42 10.86 10.61
CA CYS A 111 19.57 9.95 11.76
C CYS A 111 19.48 8.49 11.32
N ARG A 112 18.55 8.16 10.41
CA ARG A 112 18.43 6.81 9.85
C ARG A 112 19.72 6.35 9.17
N THR A 113 20.36 7.22 8.38
CA THR A 113 21.63 6.91 7.71
C THR A 113 22.75 6.68 8.72
N ARG A 114 22.90 7.57 9.71
CA ARG A 114 23.92 7.42 10.77
C ARG A 114 23.78 6.13 11.57
N LEU A 115 22.55 5.72 11.87
CA LEU A 115 22.28 4.45 12.55
C LEU A 115 22.64 3.25 11.66
N HIS A 116 22.35 3.32 10.36
CA HIS A 116 22.70 2.26 9.40
C HIS A 116 24.22 2.11 9.27
N GLU A 117 24.96 3.22 9.14
CA GLU A 117 26.43 3.23 9.09
C GLU A 117 27.04 2.58 10.35
N HIS A 118 26.54 2.96 11.52
CA HIS A 118 27.02 2.39 12.78
C HIS A 118 26.71 0.88 12.90
N GLU A 119 25.58 0.41 12.38
CA GLU A 119 25.25 -1.02 12.35
C GLU A 119 26.16 -1.80 11.37
N THR A 120 26.47 -1.21 10.20
CA THR A 120 27.42 -1.80 9.26
C THR A 120 28.84 -1.87 9.84
N ASP A 121 29.25 -0.86 10.60
CA ASP A 121 30.54 -0.85 11.32
C ASP A 121 30.59 -1.92 12.42
N ARG A 122 29.50 -2.13 13.15
CA ARG A 122 29.39 -3.21 14.15
C ARG A 122 29.46 -4.59 13.51
N THR A 123 28.73 -4.79 12.41
CA THR A 123 28.66 -6.07 11.70
C THR A 123 30.00 -6.43 11.04
N SER A 124 30.67 -5.45 10.43
CA SER A 124 32.01 -5.64 9.83
C SER A 124 33.09 -5.96 10.88
N ARG A 125 33.07 -5.30 12.05
CA ARG A 125 33.97 -5.66 13.17
C ARG A 125 33.70 -7.07 13.71
N ALA A 126 32.44 -7.47 13.84
CA ALA A 126 32.08 -8.81 14.30
C ALA A 126 32.53 -9.91 13.32
N SER A 127 32.44 -9.66 12.01
CA SER A 127 32.89 -10.60 10.97
C SER A 127 34.41 -10.64 10.80
N ALA A 128 35.12 -9.51 10.96
CA ALA A 128 36.59 -9.47 11.00
C ALA A 128 37.16 -10.26 12.19
N SER A 129 36.45 -10.26 13.32
CA SER A 129 36.79 -11.05 14.51
C SER A 129 36.70 -12.58 14.29
N HIS A 130 35.97 -13.03 13.26
CA HIS A 130 35.90 -14.44 12.86
C HIS A 130 36.84 -14.81 11.70
N ALA A 131 37.26 -13.84 10.89
CA ALA A 131 38.17 -14.07 9.75
C ALA A 131 39.67 -13.91 10.11
N GLY A 132 40.00 -13.24 11.22
CA GLY A 132 41.37 -13.00 11.69
C GLY A 132 41.92 -14.04 12.66
N GLY A 133 41.29 -15.21 12.79
CA GLY A 133 41.80 -16.31 13.58
C GLY A 133 42.92 -17.06 12.86
N GLU A 134 44.11 -16.45 12.69
CA GLU A 134 45.31 -17.23 12.97
C GLU A 134 45.13 -17.74 14.40
N TYR A 135 44.91 -19.04 14.54
CA TYR A 135 44.99 -19.67 15.83
C TYR A 135 46.44 -19.46 16.33
N ALA A 136 46.67 -18.41 17.12
CA ALA A 136 47.76 -18.44 18.06
C ALA A 136 47.28 -19.37 19.18
N PRO A 137 47.82 -20.59 19.34
CA PRO A 137 47.39 -21.47 20.40
C PRO A 137 47.70 -20.79 21.73
N CYS A 138 46.68 -20.61 22.57
CA CYS A 138 46.91 -20.34 23.99
C CYS A 138 47.79 -21.47 24.53
N HIS A 139 49.02 -21.15 24.92
CA HIS A 139 50.01 -22.10 25.40
C HIS A 139 49.69 -22.72 26.78
N ARG A 140 48.44 -22.62 27.25
CA ARG A 140 48.02 -23.15 28.55
C ARG A 140 46.54 -23.56 28.61
N CYS A 141 46.08 -24.36 27.65
CA CYS A 141 44.95 -25.26 27.89
C CYS A 141 45.26 -26.62 27.26
N SER A 142 45.83 -27.51 28.05
CA SER A 142 45.90 -28.93 27.73
C SER A 142 44.64 -29.62 28.26
N ALA A 143 43.99 -30.39 27.37
CA ALA A 143 43.03 -31.46 27.64
C ALA A 143 41.64 -31.00 28.15
N THR A 144 40.50 -31.51 27.66
CA THR A 144 40.18 -32.82 27.09
C THR A 144 39.08 -32.72 26.03
N SER A 145 39.22 -33.52 24.98
CA SER A 145 38.21 -33.86 23.98
C SER A 145 36.98 -34.55 24.59
N GLY A 146 35.80 -34.26 24.06
CA GLY A 146 34.60 -35.06 24.27
C GLY A 146 33.41 -34.40 23.58
N ALA A 147 33.00 -34.97 22.45
CA ALA A 147 31.76 -34.65 21.77
C ALA A 147 30.56 -34.81 22.71
N GLU A 148 29.54 -33.96 22.59
CA GLU A 148 28.16 -34.42 22.34
C GLU A 148 27.24 -33.25 21.99
N LEU A 149 26.36 -33.51 21.04
CA LEU A 149 25.16 -32.73 20.74
C LEU A 149 24.20 -32.78 21.93
N ASP A 150 23.55 -31.66 22.27
CA ASP A 150 22.13 -31.61 22.67
C ASP A 150 21.69 -30.13 22.75
N MET A 151 20.84 -29.61 21.86
CA MET A 151 19.40 -29.83 21.68
C MET A 151 18.58 -29.43 22.93
N PHE A 152 18.09 -28.18 22.91
CA PHE A 152 16.98 -27.61 23.70
C PHE A 152 17.02 -27.71 25.23
N GLY A 153 17.13 -26.55 25.88
CA GLY A 153 16.90 -26.42 27.32
C GLY A 153 16.58 -24.99 27.74
N TYR A 154 15.37 -24.52 27.44
CA TYR A 154 14.73 -23.49 28.26
C TYR A 154 14.64 -24.03 29.69
N HIS A 155 15.18 -23.32 30.69
CA HIS A 155 14.49 -23.09 31.95
C HIS A 155 15.13 -21.96 32.78
N SER A 156 14.21 -21.24 33.40
CA SER A 156 14.28 -20.05 34.23
C SER A 156 15.12 -20.15 35.51
N ILE A 157 15.10 -19.03 36.26
CA ILE A 157 15.47 -18.82 37.68
C ILE A 157 16.94 -18.37 37.82
N GLY A 158 17.30 -17.15 38.25
CA GLY A 158 16.70 -16.27 39.25
C GLY A 158 17.47 -16.40 40.57
N HIS A 159 18.32 -15.42 40.93
CA HIS A 159 18.40 -14.86 42.30
C HIS A 159 19.58 -13.90 42.55
N ARG A 160 19.22 -12.82 43.29
CA ARG A 160 19.95 -12.13 44.38
C ARG A 160 21.31 -11.46 44.09
N ARG A 161 21.36 -10.14 44.28
CA ARG A 161 21.44 -9.49 45.60
C ARG A 161 20.65 -8.20 45.61
#